data_AF-A0A917PA70-F1
#
_entry.id   AF-A0A917PA70-F1
#
_cell.length_a   1.000
_cell.length_b   1.000
_cell.length_c   1.000
_cell.angle_alpha   90.00
_cell.angle_beta   90.00
_cell.angle_gamma   90.00
#
_symmetry.space_group_name_H-M   'P 1'
#
loop_
_entity.id
_entity.type
_entity.pdbx_description
1 polymer ?
#
loop_
_entity_poly.entity_id
_entity_poly.type
_entity_poly.pdbx_seq_one_letter_code
_entity_poly.pdbx_strand_id
1 'polypeptide(L)'
;MPQVVVTDKLRSHGVAHREVMPLWEYRSHKGMNDRAENRHQPTRQRERAMKGFRSTGAAQRFLSAFSGISPHFRPRRHLMTAPGYRAERTIRFTIWDQVTGRPTAA
;
A
#
# COMPACT_ATOMS: atom_id res chain seq x y z
N MET A 1 19.07 7.13 -0.11
CA MET A 1 18.07 8.16 0.31
C MET A 1 17.44 8.77 -0.94
N PRO A 2 16.13 9.06 -0.96
CA PRO A 2 15.53 9.79 -2.07
C PRO A 2 16.16 11.18 -2.20
N GLN A 3 16.33 11.66 -3.43
CA GLN A 3 16.82 13.02 -3.71
C GLN A 3 15.68 13.99 -4.08
N VAL A 4 14.47 13.45 -4.31
CA VAL A 4 13.28 14.20 -4.72
C VAL A 4 12.08 13.77 -3.88
N VAL A 5 11.34 14.75 -3.36
CA VAL A 5 10.05 14.58 -2.68
C VAL A 5 8.94 15.07 -3.58
N VAL A 6 7.91 14.25 -3.72
CA VAL A 6 6.71 14.58 -4.48
C VAL A 6 5.50 14.49 -3.57
N THR A 7 4.73 15.56 -3.47
CA THR A 7 3.48 15.62 -2.71
C THR A 7 2.36 16.25 -3.54
N ASP A 8 1.17 16.35 -2.97
CA ASP A 8 0.13 17.22 -3.51
C ASP A 8 0.45 18.71 -3.28
N LYS A 9 -0.49 19.59 -3.65
CA LYS A 9 -0.36 21.05 -3.59
C LYS A 9 -0.78 21.69 -2.25
N LEU A 10 -0.98 20.92 -1.19
CA LEU A 10 -1.34 21.46 0.11
C LEU A 10 -0.20 22.35 0.65
N ARG A 11 -0.56 23.54 1.14
CA ARG A 11 0.41 24.53 1.66
C ARG A 11 1.26 23.99 2.81
N SER A 12 0.70 23.10 3.62
CA SER A 12 1.39 22.45 4.74
C SER A 12 2.60 21.63 4.30
N HIS A 13 2.59 21.03 3.11
CA HIS A 13 3.71 20.22 2.63
C HIS A 13 4.95 21.04 2.29
N GLY A 14 4.78 22.25 1.75
CA GLY A 14 5.91 23.15 1.50
C GLY A 14 6.59 23.61 2.79
N VAL A 15 5.82 23.81 3.85
CA VAL A 15 6.35 24.14 5.19
C VAL A 15 7.10 22.93 5.76
N ALA A 16 6.45 21.76 5.78
CA ALA A 16 7.05 20.53 6.30
C ALA A 16 8.33 20.11 5.55
N HIS A 17 8.38 20.31 4.23
CA HIS A 17 9.59 20.05 3.43
C HIS A 17 10.78 20.92 3.88
N ARG A 18 10.55 22.20 4.14
CA ARG A 18 11.60 23.13 4.61
C ARG A 18 12.12 22.77 5.99
N GLU A 19 11.26 22.26 6.87
CA GLU A 19 11.63 21.87 8.23
C GLU A 19 12.36 20.52 8.27
N VAL A 20 11.86 19.52 7.54
CA VAL A 20 12.31 18.12 7.70
C VAL A 20 13.32 17.71 6.63
N MET A 21 13.20 18.24 5.40
CA MET A 21 13.96 17.76 4.23
C MET A 21 14.43 18.89 3.30
N PRO A 22 15.03 19.99 3.81
CA PRO A 22 15.32 21.18 3.00
C PRO A 22 16.32 20.94 1.86
N LEU A 23 17.15 19.90 1.97
CA LEU A 23 18.18 19.56 0.97
C LEU A 23 17.65 18.78 -0.23
N TRP A 24 16.42 18.29 -0.19
CA TRP A 24 15.86 17.46 -1.26
C TRP A 24 15.04 18.31 -2.22
N GLU A 25 15.06 17.97 -3.51
CA GLU A 25 14.22 18.64 -4.49
C GLU A 25 12.74 18.40 -4.15
N TYR A 26 11.92 19.45 -4.21
CA TYR A 26 10.48 19.37 -3.92
C TYR A 26 9.65 19.65 -5.17
N ARG A 27 8.71 18.74 -5.48
CA ARG A 27 7.77 18.87 -6.60
C ARG A 27 6.34 18.65 -6.14
N SER A 28 5.41 19.46 -6.65
CA SER A 28 3.99 19.39 -6.30
C SER A 28 3.04 19.57 -7.49
N HIS A 29 3.52 19.35 -8.73
CA HIS A 29 2.68 19.52 -9.91
C HIS A 29 1.57 18.45 -9.98
N LYS A 30 0.47 18.80 -10.67
CA LYS A 30 -0.70 17.92 -10.79
C LYS A 30 -0.29 16.58 -11.43
N GLY A 31 -0.75 15.47 -10.87
CA GLY A 31 -0.48 14.12 -11.36
C GLY A 31 0.85 13.52 -10.90
N MET A 32 1.77 14.31 -10.33
CA MET A 32 3.06 13.75 -9.89
C MET A 32 2.90 12.81 -8.68
N ASN A 33 1.87 13.01 -7.85
CA ASN A 33 1.57 12.15 -6.71
C ASN A 33 0.67 10.95 -7.07
N ASP A 34 0.31 10.73 -8.34
CA ASP A 34 -0.61 9.66 -8.76
C ASP A 34 -0.14 8.28 -8.29
N ARG A 35 1.17 8.04 -8.27
CA ARG A 35 1.74 6.80 -7.74
C ARG A 35 1.42 6.60 -6.26
N ALA A 36 1.52 7.65 -5.45
CA ALA A 36 1.19 7.61 -4.04
C ALA A 36 -0.32 7.43 -3.83
N GLU A 37 -1.14 8.20 -4.56
CA GLU A 37 -2.60 8.08 -4.52
C GLU A 37 -3.09 6.69 -4.91
N ASN A 38 -2.55 6.12 -6.00
CA ASN A 38 -2.88 4.77 -6.44
C ASN A 38 -2.46 3.70 -5.42
N ARG A 39 -1.35 3.91 -4.70
CA ARG A 39 -0.93 3.02 -3.62
C ARG A 39 -1.87 3.07 -2.42
N HIS A 40 -2.59 4.16 -2.20
CA HIS A 40 -3.56 4.28 -1.10
C HIS A 40 -4.92 3.65 -1.42
N GLN A 41 -5.27 3.46 -2.70
CA GLN A 41 -6.56 2.91 -3.13
C GLN A 41 -6.95 1.58 -2.43
N PRO A 42 -6.06 0.57 -2.30
CA PRO A 42 -6.39 -0.69 -1.60
C PRO A 42 -6.80 -0.47 -0.16
N THR A 43 -6.08 0.41 0.53
CA THR A 43 -6.31 0.75 1.93
C THR A 43 -7.63 1.50 2.10
N ARG A 44 -7.86 2.54 1.28
CA ARG A 44 -9.11 3.32 1.29
C ARG A 44 -10.33 2.46 0.94
N GLN A 45 -10.20 1.54 -0.01
CA GLN A 45 -11.27 0.61 -0.35
C GLN A 45 -11.65 -0.26 0.85
N ARG A 46 -10.64 -0.75 1.59
CA ARG A 46 -10.89 -1.61 2.75
C ARG A 46 -11.45 -0.82 3.93
N GLU A 47 -10.93 0.37 4.19
CA GLU A 47 -11.48 1.31 5.19
C GLU A 47 -12.97 1.60 4.91
N ARG A 48 -13.33 1.90 3.66
CA ARG A 48 -14.72 2.13 3.25
C ARG A 48 -15.59 0.89 3.47
N ALA A 49 -15.11 -0.30 3.10
CA ALA A 49 -15.81 -1.56 3.33
C ALA A 49 -16.00 -1.85 4.83
N MET A 50 -15.08 -1.40 5.68
CA MET A 50 -15.16 -1.52 7.13
C MET A 50 -15.99 -0.40 7.80
N LYS A 51 -16.53 0.54 7.02
CA LYS A 51 -17.23 1.75 7.52
C LYS A 51 -16.36 2.63 8.42
N GLY A 52 -15.07 2.75 8.06
CA GLY A 52 -14.08 3.51 8.82
C GLY A 52 -13.53 2.76 10.04
N PHE A 53 -12.57 3.38 10.72
CA PHE A 53 -12.00 2.86 11.96
C PHE A 53 -12.59 3.60 13.17
N ARG A 54 -12.91 2.85 14.23
CA ARG A 54 -13.45 3.42 15.48
C ARG A 54 -12.42 4.23 16.28
N SER A 55 -11.12 4.06 15.99
CA SER A 55 -10.04 4.82 16.62
C SER A 55 -8.76 4.80 15.79
N THR A 56 -7.88 5.77 16.03
CA THR A 56 -6.53 5.84 15.44
C THR A 56 -5.71 4.60 15.75
N GLY A 57 -5.78 4.07 16.97
CA GLY A 57 -5.05 2.85 17.33
C GLY A 57 -5.54 1.61 16.57
N ALA A 58 -6.84 1.51 16.29
CA ALA A 58 -7.39 0.45 15.45
C ALA A 58 -6.91 0.58 13.99
N ALA A 59 -6.91 1.81 13.46
CA ALA A 59 -6.37 2.10 12.13
C ALA A 59 -4.89 1.71 12.05
N GLN A 60 -4.07 2.10 13.04
CA GLN A 60 -2.64 1.81 13.05
C GLN A 60 -2.34 0.30 13.05
N ARG A 61 -3.02 -0.48 13.91
CA ARG A 61 -2.88 -1.95 13.94
C ARG A 61 -3.28 -2.58 12.60
N PHE A 62 -4.37 -2.10 12.02
CA PHE A 62 -4.81 -2.56 10.71
C PHE A 62 -3.77 -2.24 9.63
N LEU A 63 -3.29 -0.99 9.55
CA LEU A 63 -2.33 -0.56 8.54
C LEU A 63 -1.00 -1.30 8.66
N SER A 64 -0.52 -1.51 9.89
CA SER A 64 0.70 -2.28 10.17
C SER A 64 0.62 -3.68 9.57
N ALA A 65 -0.42 -4.45 9.84
CA ALA A 65 -0.60 -5.78 9.25
C ALA A 65 -0.89 -5.71 7.73
N PHE A 66 -1.81 -4.83 7.32
CA PHE A 66 -2.30 -4.76 5.94
C PHE A 66 -1.22 -4.35 4.94
N SER A 67 -0.25 -3.53 5.35
CA SER A 67 0.88 -3.10 4.52
C SER A 67 1.72 -4.27 3.98
N GLY A 68 1.87 -5.35 4.75
CA GLY A 68 2.55 -6.58 4.32
C GLY A 68 1.62 -7.54 3.59
N ILE A 69 0.37 -7.65 4.04
CA ILE A 69 -0.62 -8.59 3.50
C ILE A 69 -1.06 -8.20 2.08
N SER A 70 -1.36 -6.93 1.84
CA SER A 70 -1.96 -6.47 0.59
C SER A 70 -1.07 -6.73 -0.64
N PRO A 71 0.24 -6.40 -0.65
CA PRO A 71 1.13 -6.72 -1.76
C PRO A 71 1.30 -8.22 -2.00
N HIS A 72 1.30 -9.04 -0.94
CA HIS A 72 1.36 -10.51 -1.06
C HIS A 72 0.20 -11.08 -1.86
N PHE A 73 -0.99 -10.47 -1.83
CA PHE A 73 -2.13 -10.95 -2.61
C PHE A 73 -2.35 -10.24 -3.96
N ARG A 74 -1.49 -9.29 -4.32
CA ARG A 74 -1.60 -8.50 -5.56
C ARG A 74 -0.35 -8.68 -6.45
N PRO A 75 -0.07 -9.90 -6.95
CA PRO A 75 0.95 -10.07 -7.98
C PRO A 75 0.57 -9.26 -9.22
N ARG A 76 1.57 -8.90 -10.03
CA ARG A 76 1.39 -8.10 -11.25
C ARG A 76 0.68 -8.93 -12.33
N ARG A 77 -0.64 -9.11 -12.18
CA ARG A 77 -1.47 -9.97 -13.06
C ARG A 77 -1.30 -9.63 -14.54
N HIS A 78 -1.09 -8.36 -14.89
CA HIS A 78 -0.88 -7.91 -16.27
C HIS A 78 0.44 -8.40 -16.90
N LEU A 79 1.36 -8.97 -16.11
CA LEU A 79 2.61 -9.57 -16.58
C LEU A 79 2.56 -11.11 -16.64
N MET A 80 1.39 -11.71 -16.44
CA MET A 80 1.25 -13.16 -16.26
C MET A 80 0.21 -13.74 -17.22
N THR A 81 0.48 -14.95 -17.71
CA THR A 81 -0.55 -15.76 -18.37
C THR A 81 -1.59 -16.21 -17.36
N ALA A 82 -2.80 -16.56 -17.82
CA ALA A 82 -3.86 -17.03 -16.92
C ALA A 82 -3.45 -18.29 -16.12
N PRO A 83 -2.81 -19.32 -16.71
CA PRO A 83 -2.31 -20.47 -15.95
C PRO A 83 -1.23 -20.07 -14.92
N GLY A 84 -0.26 -19.24 -15.32
CA GLY A 84 0.79 -18.77 -14.42
C GLY A 84 0.24 -17.98 -13.23
N TYR A 85 -0.76 -17.14 -13.46
CA TYR A 85 -1.46 -16.43 -12.38
C TYR A 85 -2.15 -17.39 -11.39
N ARG A 86 -2.81 -18.45 -11.88
CA ARG A 86 -3.46 -19.45 -11.00
C ARG A 86 -2.44 -20.23 -10.15
N ALA A 87 -1.33 -20.63 -10.75
CA ALA A 87 -0.24 -21.31 -10.04
C ALA A 87 0.35 -20.41 -8.95
N GLU A 88 0.67 -19.15 -9.29
CA GLU A 88 1.19 -18.15 -8.34
C GLU A 88 0.20 -17.88 -7.19
N ARG A 89 -1.10 -17.81 -7.49
CA ARG A 89 -2.14 -17.67 -6.47
C ARG A 89 -2.18 -18.86 -5.52
N THR A 90 -2.04 -20.07 -6.03
CA THR A 90 -1.99 -21.30 -5.23
C THR A 90 -0.80 -21.25 -4.26
N ILE A 91 0.40 -20.96 -4.77
CA ILE A 91 1.62 -20.83 -3.96
C ILE A 91 1.46 -19.78 -2.86
N ARG A 92 0.96 -18.59 -3.20
CA ARG A 92 0.75 -17.50 -2.23
C ARG A 92 -0.25 -17.87 -1.12
N PHE A 93 -1.28 -18.66 -1.43
CA PHE A 93 -2.20 -19.17 -0.42
C PHE A 93 -1.55 -20.24 0.45
N THR A 94 -0.76 -21.17 -0.11
CA THR A 94 0.00 -22.14 0.68
C THR A 94 0.93 -21.44 1.68
N ILE A 95 1.67 -20.42 1.23
CA ILE A 95 2.54 -19.61 2.12
C ILE A 95 1.71 -18.93 3.21
N TRP A 96 0.54 -18.40 2.86
CA TRP A 96 -0.33 -17.73 3.81
C TRP A 96 -0.85 -18.70 4.90
N ASP A 97 -1.24 -19.90 4.50
CA ASP A 97 -1.72 -20.92 5.42
C ASP A 97 -0.62 -21.35 6.40
N GLN A 98 0.61 -21.52 5.91
CA GLN A 98 1.80 -21.79 6.73
C GLN A 98 2.06 -20.67 7.75
N VAL A 99 2.04 -19.41 7.31
CA VAL A 99 2.30 -18.25 8.18
C VAL A 99 1.19 -18.04 9.22
N THR A 100 -0.06 -18.36 8.86
CA THR A 100 -1.22 -18.16 9.76
C THR A 100 -1.58 -19.38 10.59
N GLY A 101 -0.88 -20.50 10.41
CA GLY A 101 -1.17 -21.75 11.11
C GLY A 101 -2.52 -22.37 10.73
N ARG A 102 -3.04 -22.09 9.53
CA ARG A 102 -4.25 -22.74 9.02
C ARG A 102 -3.85 -24.04 8.31
N PRO A 103 -4.51 -25.18 8.57
CA PRO A 103 -4.27 -26.38 7.78
C PRO A 103 -4.72 -26.11 6.33
N THR A 104 -3.85 -26.39 5.37
CA THR A 104 -4.21 -26.45 3.95
C THR A 104 -5.38 -27.41 3.82
N ALA A 105 -6.57 -26.90 3.46
CA ALA A 105 -7.73 -27.77 3.25
C ALA A 105 -7.39 -28.77 2.13
N ALA A 106 -7.42 -30.05 2.48
CA ALA A 106 -7.23 -31.18 1.58
C ALA A 106 -8.46 -31.40 0.69
#